data_AF-A0A7R9WQX8-F1
#
_entry.id   AF-A0A7R9WQX8-F1
#
_cell.length_a   1.000
_cell.length_b   1.000
_cell.length_c   1.000
_cell.angle_alpha   90.00
_cell.angle_beta   90.00
_cell.angle_gamma   90.00
#
_symmetry.space_group_name_H-M   'P 1'
#
loop_
_entity.id
_entity.type
_entity.pdbx_description
1 polymer ?
#
loop_
_entity_poly.entity_id
_entity_poly.type
_entity_poly.pdbx_seq_one_letter_code
_entity_poly.pdbx_strand_id
1 'polypeptide(L)'
;AHCLQYLSCYLSFDVVESHWIEMQSALLGTSKVTANGTVSSDHTVDDILRIHDEFLQRTIDASLLTSTHLLASLMKLLKTCALFAEQITQFMKTTGIVEENMDLAAERQTAVQANLNVGVVSKDKRSLHQSLTRLREETVSLTLRQSYRVDREVSSPAYQQMIHQFGEVFTTDLADFMTHLNSHTATGVMANLGVRLDYNGFVAASIAARSTPTAARMR
;
A
#
# COMPACT_ATOMS: atom_id res chain seq x y z
N ALA A 1 -3.11 -1.99 4.43
CA ALA A 1 -3.04 -1.84 2.96
C ALA A 1 -3.91 -0.68 2.44
N HIS A 2 -5.24 -0.69 2.68
CA HIS A 2 -6.16 0.33 2.15
C HIS A 2 -5.80 1.78 2.51
N CYS A 3 -5.34 2.04 3.75
CA CYS A 3 -4.90 3.37 4.17
C CYS A 3 -3.79 3.95 3.26
N LEU A 4 -2.73 3.16 3.00
CA LEU A 4 -1.62 3.58 2.12
C LEU A 4 -2.06 3.72 0.66
N GLN A 5 -2.97 2.85 0.20
CA GLN A 5 -3.55 2.95 -1.12
C GLN A 5 -4.30 4.28 -1.30
N TYR A 6 -5.17 4.64 -0.36
CA TYR A 6 -5.92 5.90 -0.42
C TYR A 6 -5.00 7.13 -0.36
N LEU A 7 -3.95 7.09 0.47
CA LEU A 7 -2.95 8.14 0.53
C LEU A 7 -2.20 8.30 -0.80
N SER A 8 -1.77 7.20 -1.41
CA SER A 8 -1.09 7.22 -2.71
C SER A 8 -2.01 7.73 -3.81
N CYS A 9 -3.25 7.26 -3.87
CA CYS A 9 -4.23 7.72 -4.86
C CYS A 9 -4.53 9.20 -4.70
N TYR A 10 -4.62 9.70 -3.47
CA TYR A 10 -4.80 11.12 -3.19
C TYR A 10 -3.65 11.97 -3.74
N LEU A 11 -2.40 11.62 -3.39
CA LEU A 11 -1.23 12.38 -3.84
C LEU A 11 -1.10 12.37 -5.37
N SER A 12 -1.36 11.23 -6.02
CA SER A 12 -1.23 11.11 -7.47
C SER A 12 -2.38 11.75 -8.23
N PHE A 13 -3.64 11.45 -7.87
CA PHE A 13 -4.81 11.87 -8.67
C PHE A 13 -5.44 13.17 -8.18
N ASP A 14 -5.67 13.32 -6.88
CA ASP A 14 -6.38 14.49 -6.35
C ASP A 14 -5.45 15.71 -6.22
N VAL A 15 -4.14 15.49 -6.04
CA VAL A 15 -3.14 16.56 -5.93
C VAL A 15 -2.39 16.74 -7.25
N VAL A 16 -1.51 15.82 -7.64
CA VAL A 16 -0.59 16.06 -8.77
C VAL A 16 -1.34 16.17 -10.10
N GLU A 17 -2.19 15.19 -10.43
CA GLU A 17 -2.92 15.18 -11.71
C GLU A 17 -3.86 16.37 -11.85
N SER A 18 -4.63 16.70 -10.80
CA SER A 18 -5.55 17.84 -10.83
C SER A 18 -4.84 19.16 -11.11
N HIS A 19 -3.75 19.46 -10.40
CA HIS A 19 -3.00 20.70 -10.61
C HIS A 19 -2.23 20.69 -11.94
N TRP A 20 -1.80 19.52 -12.42
CA TRP A 20 -1.16 19.39 -13.73
C TRP A 20 -2.13 19.75 -14.87
N ILE A 21 -3.36 19.23 -14.83
CA ILE A 21 -4.40 19.54 -15.81
C ILE A 21 -4.71 21.05 -15.82
N GLU A 22 -4.79 21.69 -14.65
CA GLU A 22 -4.95 23.15 -14.55
C GLU A 22 -3.80 23.90 -15.21
N MET A 23 -2.54 23.54 -14.90
CA MET A 23 -1.35 24.15 -15.50
C MET A 23 -1.34 23.98 -17.02
N GLN A 24 -1.63 22.77 -17.49
CA GLN A 24 -1.72 22.45 -18.91
C GLN A 24 -2.80 23.30 -19.60
N SER A 25 -3.97 23.43 -18.99
CA SER A 25 -5.06 24.27 -19.52
C SER A 25 -4.69 25.75 -19.56
N ALA A 26 -3.92 26.25 -18.59
CA ALA A 26 -3.46 27.63 -18.56
C ALA A 26 -2.42 27.92 -19.67
N LEU A 27 -1.58 26.94 -19.99
CA LEU A 27 -0.58 27.04 -21.07
C LEU A 27 -1.20 26.87 -22.47
N LEU A 28 -2.25 26.05 -22.61
CA LEU A 28 -2.91 25.78 -23.89
C LEU A 28 -4.08 26.73 -24.20
N GLY A 29 -4.83 27.17 -23.19
CA GLY A 29 -6.03 28.00 -23.34
C GLY A 29 -5.77 29.44 -23.78
N THR A 30 -4.52 29.89 -23.72
CA THR A 30 -4.04 31.21 -24.15
C THR A 30 -3.54 31.22 -25.59
N SER A 31 -3.41 30.05 -26.22
CA SER A 31 -3.06 29.91 -27.63
C SER A 31 -4.27 30.31 -28.49
N LYS A 32 -4.48 31.61 -28.65
CA LYS A 32 -5.54 32.15 -29.50
C LYS A 32 -5.10 32.07 -30.96
N VAL A 33 -5.89 31.38 -31.77
CA VAL A 33 -5.79 31.47 -33.24
C VAL A 33 -6.24 32.87 -33.64
N THR A 34 -5.32 33.71 -34.08
CA THR A 34 -5.68 34.99 -34.71
C THR A 34 -6.29 34.73 -36.09
N ALA A 35 -7.18 35.62 -36.55
CA ALA A 35 -7.90 35.51 -37.82
C ALA A 35 -7.00 35.37 -39.08
N ASN A 36 -5.68 35.56 -38.94
CA ASN A 36 -4.67 35.44 -39.99
C ASN A 36 -3.89 34.11 -39.95
N GLY A 37 -4.35 33.10 -39.21
CA GLY A 37 -3.72 31.77 -39.17
C GLY A 37 -2.37 31.72 -38.45
N THR A 38 -1.99 32.78 -37.75
CA THR A 38 -0.74 32.87 -36.97
C THR A 38 -1.03 32.54 -35.52
N VAL A 39 -0.52 31.38 -35.06
CA VAL A 39 -0.56 30.97 -33.66
C VAL A 39 0.50 31.79 -32.91
N SER A 40 0.05 32.81 -32.19
CA SER A 40 0.93 33.58 -31.30
C SER A 40 0.78 32.99 -29.91
N SER A 41 1.81 32.33 -29.40
CA SER A 41 1.88 32.03 -27.97
C SER A 41 2.16 33.36 -27.25
N ASP A 42 1.13 34.00 -26.72
CA ASP A 42 1.25 35.26 -25.96
C ASP A 42 2.02 35.09 -24.63
N HIS A 43 2.56 33.91 -24.35
CA HIS A 43 3.38 33.66 -23.18
C HIS A 43 4.82 34.12 -23.40
N THR A 44 5.23 35.09 -22.61
CA THR A 44 6.64 35.31 -22.36
C THR A 44 7.20 34.17 -21.52
N VAL A 45 8.52 33.97 -21.55
CA VAL A 45 9.18 32.95 -20.71
C VAL A 45 8.86 33.19 -19.23
N ASP A 46 8.73 34.45 -18.80
CA ASP A 46 8.37 34.82 -17.43
C ASP A 46 6.95 34.40 -17.06
N ASP A 47 6.01 34.43 -18.00
CA ASP A 47 4.64 33.95 -17.77
C ASP A 47 4.62 32.43 -17.55
N ILE A 48 5.40 31.69 -18.33
CA ILE A 48 5.53 30.23 -18.18
C ILE A 48 6.17 29.89 -16.83
N LEU A 49 7.23 30.61 -16.45
CA LEU A 49 7.90 30.43 -15.15
C LEU A 49 6.93 30.70 -14.00
N ARG A 50 6.11 31.75 -14.09
CA ARG A 50 5.10 32.06 -13.06
C ARG A 50 4.03 30.98 -12.95
N ILE A 51 3.51 30.49 -14.07
CA ILE A 51 2.51 29.41 -14.10
C ILE A 51 3.08 28.13 -13.47
N HIS A 52 4.35 27.81 -13.77
CA HIS A 52 5.03 26.65 -13.21
C HIS A 52 5.28 26.81 -11.69
N ASP A 53 5.70 27.99 -11.24
CA ASP A 53 5.90 28.29 -9.82
C ASP A 53 4.59 28.16 -9.03
N GLU A 54 3.49 28.67 -9.59
CA GLU A 54 2.16 28.54 -9.01
C GLU A 54 1.68 27.08 -8.95
N PHE A 55 1.95 26.28 -9.99
CA PHE A 55 1.69 24.84 -9.98
C PHE A 55 2.45 24.14 -8.86
N LEU A 56 3.76 24.40 -8.73
CA LEU A 56 4.59 23.79 -7.70
C LEU A 56 4.10 24.17 -6.30
N GLN A 57 3.83 25.45 -6.07
CA GLN A 57 3.38 25.94 -4.77
C GLN A 57 2.03 25.32 -4.38
N ARG A 58 1.05 25.31 -5.30
CA ARG A 58 -0.26 24.66 -5.05
C ARG A 58 -0.13 23.15 -4.83
N THR A 59 0.73 22.48 -5.60
CA THR A 59 0.98 21.04 -5.45
C THR A 59 1.60 20.73 -4.09
N ILE A 60 2.57 21.54 -3.66
CA ILE A 60 3.21 21.39 -2.34
C ILE A 60 2.21 21.69 -1.22
N ASP A 61 1.40 22.74 -1.33
CA ASP A 61 0.41 23.11 -0.31
C ASP A 61 -0.75 22.13 -0.18
N ALA A 62 -1.19 21.56 -1.30
CA ALA A 62 -2.17 20.48 -1.32
C ALA A 62 -1.56 19.11 -0.99
N SER A 63 -0.24 18.96 -1.14
CA SER A 63 0.46 17.80 -0.61
C SER A 63 0.56 17.93 0.91
N LEU A 64 0.56 16.80 1.62
CA LEU A 64 0.66 16.76 3.09
C LEU A 64 2.03 17.25 3.63
N LEU A 65 2.85 17.89 2.78
CA LEU A 65 4.25 18.26 3.02
C LEU A 65 4.41 19.64 3.67
N THR A 66 3.46 20.56 3.50
CA THR A 66 3.59 21.92 4.06
C THR A 66 3.41 21.96 5.58
N SER A 67 2.61 21.05 6.15
CA SER A 67 2.41 20.97 7.60
C SER A 67 3.40 19.99 8.22
N THR A 68 4.35 20.53 8.99
CA THR A 68 5.38 19.75 9.70
C THR A 68 4.78 18.72 10.66
N HIS A 69 3.69 19.08 11.34
CA HIS A 69 2.99 18.19 12.26
C HIS A 69 2.26 17.05 11.53
N LEU A 70 1.58 17.37 10.44
CA LEU A 70 0.89 16.38 9.61
C LEU A 70 1.88 15.40 8.99
N LEU A 71 2.97 15.92 8.41
CA LEU A 71 4.05 15.14 7.85
C LEU A 71 4.72 14.25 8.89
N ALA A 72 4.99 14.77 10.10
CA ALA A 72 5.56 13.97 11.19
C ALA A 72 4.64 12.83 11.60
N SER A 73 3.32 13.06 11.73
CA SER A 73 2.36 11.98 12.01
C SER A 73 2.26 10.96 10.87
N LEU A 74 2.30 11.42 9.62
CA LEU A 74 2.31 10.53 8.45
C LEU A 74 3.57 9.66 8.42
N MET A 75 4.75 10.24 8.69
CA MET A 75 6.01 9.51 8.74
C MET A 75 6.01 8.43 9.84
N LYS A 76 5.43 8.72 11.01
CA LYS A 76 5.25 7.71 12.08
C LYS A 76 4.39 6.55 11.59
N LEU A 77 3.24 6.84 10.99
CA LEU A 77 2.33 5.84 10.44
C LEU A 77 3.01 4.96 9.38
N LEU A 78 3.77 5.56 8.46
CA LEU A 78 4.54 4.85 7.44
C LEU A 78 5.65 3.99 8.06
N LYS A 79 6.33 4.49 9.09
CA LYS A 79 7.34 3.73 9.83
C LYS A 79 6.73 2.52 10.53
N THR A 80 5.57 2.68 11.17
CA THR A 80 4.83 1.56 11.79
C THR A 80 4.45 0.51 10.74
N CYS A 81 3.98 0.93 9.56
CA CYS A 81 3.72 0.01 8.44
C CYS A 81 4.99 -0.72 7.96
N ALA A 82 6.11 -0.01 7.84
CA ALA A 82 7.38 -0.57 7.39
C ALA A 82 7.95 -1.60 8.38
N LEU A 83 7.96 -1.26 9.67
CA LEU A 83 8.38 -2.17 10.74
C LEU A 83 7.49 -3.41 10.78
N PHE A 84 6.17 -3.25 10.61
CA PHE A 84 5.25 -4.39 10.52
C PHE A 84 5.58 -5.29 9.32
N ALA A 85 5.80 -4.73 8.14
CA ALA A 85 6.17 -5.49 6.95
C ALA A 85 7.49 -6.25 7.12
N GLU A 86 8.48 -5.63 7.76
CA GLU A 86 9.76 -6.28 8.10
C GLU A 86 9.54 -7.46 9.07
N GLN A 87 8.74 -7.28 10.12
CA GLN A 87 8.43 -8.35 11.08
C GLN A 87 7.68 -9.52 10.42
N ILE A 88 6.70 -9.25 9.55
CA ILE A 88 6.02 -10.30 8.78
C ILE A 88 6.98 -11.02 7.84
N THR A 89 7.91 -10.29 7.20
CA THR A 89 8.93 -10.89 6.34
C THR A 89 9.88 -11.79 7.13
N GLN A 90 10.32 -11.36 8.31
CA GLN A 90 11.17 -12.14 9.20
C GLN A 90 10.44 -13.39 9.72
N PHE A 91 9.15 -13.25 10.04
CA PHE A 91 8.28 -14.37 10.40
C PHE A 91 8.20 -15.40 9.26
N MET A 92 7.94 -14.96 8.02
CA MET A 92 7.87 -15.82 6.85
C MET A 92 9.18 -16.57 6.56
N LYS A 93 10.32 -15.91 6.80
CA LYS A 93 11.64 -16.54 6.72
C LYS A 93 11.81 -17.62 7.79
N THR A 94 11.47 -17.30 9.04
CA THR A 94 11.62 -18.22 10.19
C THR A 94 10.72 -19.45 10.07
N THR A 95 9.54 -19.31 9.48
CA THR A 95 8.63 -20.43 9.21
C THR A 95 9.05 -21.27 7.99
N GLY A 96 10.06 -20.86 7.22
CA GLY A 96 10.58 -21.60 6.07
C GLY A 96 9.69 -21.57 4.83
N ILE A 97 8.63 -20.74 4.81
CA ILE A 97 7.65 -20.67 3.72
C ILE A 97 8.31 -20.24 2.38
N VAL A 98 9.38 -19.44 2.46
CA VAL A 98 10.04 -18.84 1.29
C VAL A 98 11.16 -19.73 0.74
N GLU A 99 11.97 -20.35 1.59
CA GLU A 99 13.10 -21.20 1.17
C GLU A 99 12.63 -22.52 0.55
N GLU A 100 11.67 -23.21 1.20
CA GLU A 100 11.16 -24.50 0.68
C GLU A 100 10.39 -24.33 -0.63
N ASN A 101 9.73 -23.18 -0.87
CA ASN A 101 9.04 -22.92 -2.14
C ASN A 101 10.01 -22.71 -3.31
N MET A 102 11.19 -22.13 -3.07
CA MET A 102 12.22 -22.00 -4.11
C MET A 102 12.88 -23.33 -4.43
N ASP A 103 13.19 -24.13 -3.40
CA ASP A 103 13.76 -25.46 -3.58
C ASP A 103 12.78 -26.40 -4.30
N LEU A 104 11.49 -26.34 -3.96
CA LEU A 104 10.43 -27.08 -4.67
C LEU A 104 10.24 -26.60 -6.11
N ALA A 105 10.39 -25.30 -6.39
CA ALA A 105 10.31 -24.78 -7.75
C ALA A 105 11.50 -25.24 -8.59
N ALA A 106 12.71 -25.22 -8.02
CA ALA A 106 13.93 -25.71 -8.66
C ALA A 106 13.89 -27.22 -8.89
N GLU A 107 13.40 -28.00 -7.92
CA GLU A 107 13.22 -29.45 -8.05
C GLU A 107 12.18 -29.79 -9.12
N ARG A 108 11.04 -29.07 -9.16
CA ARG A 108 10.05 -29.22 -10.23
C ARG A 108 10.61 -28.88 -11.61
N GLN A 109 11.41 -27.82 -11.72
CA GLN A 109 12.02 -27.43 -12.98
C GLN A 109 13.04 -28.48 -13.46
N THR A 110 13.79 -29.07 -12.54
CA THR A 110 14.76 -30.15 -12.81
C THR A 110 14.05 -31.44 -13.20
N ALA A 111 12.97 -31.81 -12.52
CA ALA A 111 12.15 -32.98 -12.85
C ALA A 111 11.45 -32.85 -14.21
N VAL A 112 10.98 -31.64 -14.56
CA VAL A 112 10.38 -31.36 -15.87
C VAL A 112 11.44 -31.41 -16.97
N GLN A 113 12.64 -30.85 -16.76
CA GLN A 113 13.76 -30.95 -17.71
C GLN A 113 14.27 -32.37 -17.89
N ALA A 114 14.35 -33.16 -16.82
CA ALA A 114 14.72 -34.58 -16.89
C ALA A 114 13.71 -35.39 -17.72
N ASN A 115 12.41 -35.13 -17.55
CA ASN A 115 11.36 -35.78 -18.36
C ASN A 115 11.34 -35.32 -19.83
N LEU A 116 11.79 -34.10 -20.13
CA LEU A 116 11.90 -33.59 -21.50
C LEU A 116 13.17 -34.11 -22.22
N ASN A 117 14.26 -34.32 -21.50
CA ASN A 117 15.53 -34.84 -22.06
C ASN A 117 15.55 -36.37 -22.22
N VAL A 118 14.76 -37.12 -21.44
CA VAL A 118 14.54 -38.55 -21.67
C VAL A 118 13.45 -38.72 -22.72
N GLY A 119 13.80 -38.46 -23.98
CA GLY A 119 12.96 -38.76 -25.15
C GLY A 119 12.79 -40.27 -25.37
N VAL A 120 12.17 -40.99 -24.44
CA VAL A 120 11.78 -42.40 -24.61
C VAL A 120 10.26 -42.50 -24.62
N VAL A 121 9.78 -42.69 -25.85
CA VAL A 121 8.41 -43.03 -26.23
C VAL A 121 7.94 -44.33 -25.55
N SER A 122 6.68 -44.32 -25.08
CA SER A 122 5.79 -45.48 -24.84
C SER A 122 6.12 -46.50 -23.73
N LYS A 123 5.17 -46.72 -22.80
CA LYS A 123 4.18 -47.82 -22.82
C LYS A 123 3.51 -48.14 -21.48
N ASP A 124 3.85 -47.47 -20.39
CA ASP A 124 3.30 -47.84 -19.08
C ASP A 124 2.50 -46.70 -18.43
N LYS A 125 1.26 -46.53 -18.92
CA LYS A 125 0.27 -45.58 -18.36
C LYS A 125 0.08 -45.78 -16.85
N ARG A 126 0.26 -47.01 -16.34
CA ARG A 126 0.19 -47.32 -14.90
C ARG A 126 1.38 -46.75 -14.13
N SER A 127 2.58 -46.88 -14.66
CA SER A 127 3.80 -46.30 -14.07
C SER A 127 3.74 -44.78 -14.01
N LEU A 128 3.28 -44.13 -15.09
CA LEU A 128 3.10 -42.67 -15.13
C LEU A 128 2.01 -42.22 -14.12
N HIS A 129 0.90 -42.96 -14.05
CA HIS A 129 -0.18 -42.64 -13.12
C HIS A 129 0.28 -42.82 -11.66
N GLN A 130 1.01 -43.89 -11.34
CA GLN A 130 1.61 -44.07 -10.01
C GLN A 130 2.60 -42.97 -9.66
N SER A 131 3.42 -42.52 -10.61
CA SER A 131 4.38 -41.44 -10.40
C SER A 131 3.69 -40.10 -10.14
N LEU A 132 2.63 -39.78 -10.90
CA LEU A 132 1.81 -38.58 -10.67
C LEU A 132 1.05 -38.62 -9.35
N THR A 133 0.53 -39.78 -8.95
CA THR A 133 -0.14 -39.94 -7.66
C THR A 133 0.83 -39.77 -6.50
N ARG A 134 2.04 -40.34 -6.59
CA ARG A 134 3.11 -40.11 -5.59
C ARG A 134 3.50 -38.64 -5.48
N LEU A 135 3.68 -37.95 -6.61
CA LEU A 135 3.96 -36.50 -6.63
C LEU A 135 2.84 -35.67 -6.00
N ARG A 136 1.58 -36.05 -6.22
CA ARG A 136 0.42 -35.40 -5.59
C ARG A 136 0.41 -35.65 -4.08
N GLU A 137 0.60 -36.89 -3.65
CA GLU A 137 0.68 -37.27 -2.23
C GLU A 137 1.81 -36.53 -1.51
N GLU A 138 2.98 -36.45 -2.15
CA GLU A 138 4.14 -35.72 -1.65
C GLU A 138 3.86 -34.21 -1.55
N THR A 139 3.29 -33.59 -2.59
CA THR A 139 2.89 -32.18 -2.57
C THR A 139 1.88 -31.89 -1.46
N VAL A 140 0.89 -32.76 -1.27
CA VAL A 140 -0.11 -32.63 -0.20
C VAL A 140 0.54 -32.77 1.17
N SER A 141 1.46 -33.72 1.35
CA SER A 141 2.16 -33.93 2.62
C SER A 141 3.05 -32.75 3.02
N LEU A 142 3.73 -32.14 2.04
CA LEU A 142 4.53 -30.94 2.24
C LEU A 142 3.65 -29.74 2.59
N THR A 143 2.57 -29.54 1.85
CA THR A 143 1.59 -28.47 2.11
C THR A 143 0.99 -28.61 3.51
N LEU A 144 0.68 -29.83 3.96
CA LEU A 144 0.17 -30.09 5.30
C LEU A 144 1.20 -29.80 6.39
N ARG A 145 2.47 -30.21 6.20
CA ARG A 145 3.56 -29.89 7.13
C ARG A 145 3.80 -28.40 7.24
N GLN A 146 3.77 -27.69 6.11
CA GLN A 146 3.89 -26.23 6.06
C GLN A 146 2.72 -25.57 6.77
N SER A 147 1.49 -25.98 6.45
CA SER A 147 0.28 -25.47 7.09
C SER A 147 0.35 -25.65 8.61
N TYR A 148 0.76 -26.82 9.10
CA TYR A 148 0.92 -27.08 10.53
C TYR A 148 1.99 -26.20 11.20
N ARG A 149 3.14 -25.99 10.54
CA ARG A 149 4.21 -25.11 11.06
C ARG A 149 3.73 -23.66 11.14
N VAL A 150 3.07 -23.17 10.10
CA VAL A 150 2.50 -21.82 10.05
C VAL A 150 1.41 -21.67 11.11
N ASP A 151 0.49 -22.62 11.20
CA ASP A 151 -0.61 -22.60 12.17
C ASP A 151 -0.10 -22.58 13.61
N ARG A 152 0.96 -23.36 13.90
CA ARG A 152 1.62 -23.33 15.20
C ARG A 152 2.26 -21.97 15.51
N GLU A 153 2.93 -21.37 14.55
CA GLU A 153 3.63 -20.10 14.75
C GLU A 153 2.66 -18.92 14.81
N VAL A 154 1.60 -18.91 14.00
CA VAL A 154 0.51 -17.92 14.06
C VAL A 154 -0.29 -18.04 15.36
N SER A 155 -0.45 -19.26 15.86
CA SER A 155 -1.08 -19.53 17.16
C SER A 155 -0.16 -19.25 18.35
N SER A 156 1.11 -18.89 18.11
CA SER A 156 2.04 -18.53 19.17
C SER A 156 1.56 -17.26 19.88
N PRO A 157 1.53 -17.25 21.23
CA PRO A 157 1.15 -16.06 22.00
C PRO A 157 2.02 -14.84 21.66
N ALA A 158 3.30 -15.08 21.36
CA ALA A 158 4.24 -14.01 20.98
C ALA A 158 3.85 -13.35 19.65
N TYR A 159 3.44 -14.13 18.65
CA TYR A 159 2.98 -13.60 17.37
C TYR A 159 1.66 -12.83 17.54
N GLN A 160 0.70 -13.42 18.25
CA GLN A 160 -0.59 -12.76 18.53
C GLN A 160 -0.40 -11.43 19.28
N GLN A 161 0.49 -11.41 20.27
CA GLN A 161 0.84 -10.20 21.01
C GLN A 161 1.51 -9.15 20.11
N MET A 162 2.42 -9.55 19.24
CA MET A 162 3.05 -8.66 18.25
C MET A 162 2.00 -8.04 17.32
N ILE A 163 1.10 -8.85 16.75
CA ILE A 163 0.00 -8.35 15.91
C ILE A 163 -0.89 -7.36 16.66
N HIS A 164 -1.25 -7.68 17.92
CA HIS A 164 -2.07 -6.80 18.75
C HIS A 164 -1.37 -5.46 19.01
N GLN A 165 -0.09 -5.48 19.42
CA GLN A 165 0.70 -4.27 19.69
C GLN A 165 0.83 -3.39 18.44
N PHE A 166 1.14 -3.98 17.28
CA PHE A 166 1.17 -3.22 16.03
C PHE A 166 -0.19 -2.64 15.66
N GLY A 167 -1.28 -3.37 15.93
CA GLY A 167 -2.65 -2.89 15.73
C GLY A 167 -2.97 -1.66 16.57
N GLU A 168 -2.60 -1.67 17.85
CA GLU A 168 -2.80 -0.53 18.77
C GLU A 168 -1.95 0.68 18.39
N VAL A 169 -0.66 0.45 18.10
CA VAL A 169 0.25 1.53 17.66
C VAL A 169 -0.23 2.13 16.35
N PHE A 170 -0.58 1.31 15.36
CA PHE A 170 -1.10 1.77 14.09
C PHE A 170 -2.39 2.57 14.24
N THR A 171 -3.33 2.10 15.07
CA THR A 171 -4.60 2.80 15.32
C THR A 171 -4.36 4.15 15.99
N THR A 172 -3.40 4.21 16.93
CA THR A 172 -3.03 5.45 17.62
C THR A 172 -2.39 6.44 16.65
N ASP A 173 -1.40 6.00 15.87
CA ASP A 173 -0.72 6.83 14.86
C ASP A 173 -1.71 7.35 13.81
N LEU A 174 -2.66 6.50 13.38
CA LEU A 174 -3.70 6.87 12.42
C LEU A 174 -4.68 7.89 13.01
N ALA A 175 -5.10 7.73 14.25
CA ALA A 175 -5.97 8.68 14.93
C ALA A 175 -5.31 10.04 15.11
N ASP A 176 -4.02 10.06 15.48
CA ASP A 176 -3.24 11.28 15.62
C ASP A 176 -3.07 11.97 14.25
N PHE A 177 -2.77 11.20 13.18
CA PHE A 177 -2.74 11.71 11.81
C PHE A 177 -4.07 12.32 11.38
N MET A 178 -5.19 11.63 11.61
CA MET A 178 -6.53 12.12 11.25
C MET A 178 -6.92 13.38 12.04
N THR A 179 -6.48 13.50 13.30
CA THR A 179 -6.69 14.71 14.10
C THR A 179 -5.96 15.90 13.49
N HIS A 180 -4.69 15.72 13.10
CA HIS A 180 -3.94 16.76 12.40
C HIS A 180 -4.54 17.07 11.03
N LEU A 181 -4.97 16.06 10.28
CA LEU A 181 -5.61 16.24 8.98
C LEU A 181 -6.88 17.09 9.11
N ASN A 182 -7.75 16.76 10.06
CA ASN A 182 -8.99 17.51 10.32
C ASN A 182 -8.74 18.96 10.73
N SER A 183 -7.68 19.23 11.50
CA SER A 183 -7.30 20.61 11.84
C SER A 183 -6.82 21.44 10.64
N HIS A 184 -6.43 20.78 9.54
CA HIS A 184 -5.96 21.40 8.29
C HIS A 184 -6.98 21.32 7.14
N THR A 185 -8.22 20.88 7.39
CA THR A 185 -9.29 20.69 6.37
C THR A 185 -9.85 21.99 5.75
N ALA A 186 -9.17 23.13 5.92
CA ALA A 186 -9.55 24.38 5.27
C ALA A 186 -9.62 24.25 3.73
N THR A 187 -8.93 23.28 3.14
CA THR A 187 -9.05 22.91 1.73
C THR A 187 -9.97 21.68 1.57
N GLY A 188 -11.03 21.79 0.77
CA GLY A 188 -12.01 20.72 0.56
C GLY A 188 -11.42 19.40 0.04
N VAL A 189 -10.22 19.45 -0.55
CA VAL A 189 -9.46 18.29 -1.03
C VAL A 189 -8.93 17.44 0.14
N MET A 190 -8.47 18.05 1.23
CA MET A 190 -8.03 17.33 2.45
C MET A 190 -9.22 16.71 3.22
N ALA A 191 -10.40 17.35 3.16
CA ALA A 191 -11.62 16.79 3.75
C ALA A 191 -12.06 15.49 3.04
N ASN A 192 -11.92 15.43 1.72
CA ASN A 192 -12.19 14.22 0.94
C ASN A 192 -11.23 13.08 1.30
N LEU A 193 -9.95 13.38 1.52
CA LEU A 193 -9.00 12.39 2.04
C LEU A 193 -9.42 11.86 3.42
N GLY A 194 -9.84 12.75 4.33
CA GLY A 194 -10.33 12.36 5.65
C GLY A 194 -11.53 11.41 5.58
N VAL A 195 -12.52 11.69 4.72
CA VAL A 195 -13.68 10.82 4.52
C VAL A 195 -13.30 9.46 3.94
N ARG A 196 -12.36 9.42 2.98
CA ARG A 196 -11.89 8.16 2.37
C ARG A 196 -11.09 7.31 3.35
N LEU A 197 -10.29 7.94 4.22
CA LEU A 197 -9.53 7.25 5.26
C LEU A 197 -10.40 6.73 6.39
N ASP A 198 -11.51 7.41 6.69
CA ASP A 198 -12.49 7.01 7.71
C ASP A 198 -13.77 6.38 7.10
N TYR A 199 -13.69 5.77 5.92
CA TYR A 199 -14.86 5.21 5.22
C TYR A 199 -15.67 4.19 6.05
N ASN A 200 -15.04 3.53 7.03
CA ASN A 200 -15.70 2.59 7.95
C ASN A 200 -16.04 3.20 9.33
N GLY A 201 -15.77 4.49 9.57
CA GLY A 201 -16.00 5.17 10.85
C GLY A 201 -15.14 4.69 12.02
N PHE A 202 -14.21 3.77 11.79
CA PHE A 202 -13.36 3.17 12.82
C PHE A 202 -12.44 4.21 13.47
N VAL A 203 -11.96 5.18 12.69
CA VAL A 203 -11.05 6.21 13.18
C VAL A 203 -11.83 7.32 13.88
N ALA A 204 -13.00 7.72 13.37
CA ALA A 204 -13.89 8.60 14.13
C ALA A 204 -14.30 7.99 15.48
N ALA A 205 -14.59 6.68 15.52
CA ALA A 205 -14.94 5.99 16.76
C ALA A 205 -13.77 5.95 17.77
N SER A 206 -12.54 5.71 17.30
CA SER A 206 -11.36 5.69 18.17
C SER A 206 -10.99 7.08 18.70
N ILE A 207 -11.14 8.13 17.88
CA ILE A 207 -10.97 9.53 18.30
C ILE A 207 -12.06 9.89 19.33
N ALA A 208 -13.32 9.54 19.05
CA ALA A 208 -14.44 9.80 19.95
C ALA A 208 -14.26 9.14 21.32
N ALA A 209 -13.83 7.87 21.34
CA ALA A 209 -13.54 7.12 22.56
C ALA A 209 -12.37 7.70 23.40
N ARG A 210 -11.43 8.41 22.76
CA ARG A 210 -10.35 9.14 23.45
C ARG A 210 -10.80 10.50 23.99
N SER A 211 -11.81 11.09 23.37
CA SER A 211 -12.36 12.41 23.75
C SER A 211 -13.44 12.36 24.82
N THR A 212 -14.05 11.20 25.10
CA THR A 212 -14.97 11.02 26.23
C THR A 212 -14.19 11.01 27.55
N PRO A 213 -14.36 12.03 28.41
CA PRO A 213 -13.70 12.05 29.71
C PRO A 213 -14.27 10.93 30.58
N THR A 214 -13.38 10.30 31.31
CA THR A 214 -13.59 9.20 32.26
C THR A 214 -14.48 9.65 33.44
N ALA A 215 -15.76 9.89 33.19
CA ALA A 215 -16.74 10.28 34.22
C ALA A 215 -17.56 9.10 34.76
N ALA A 216 -17.13 7.85 34.52
CA ALA A 216 -17.87 6.65 34.92
C ALA A 216 -17.00 5.61 35.64
N ARG A 217 -16.03 6.06 36.46
CA ARG A 217 -15.31 5.18 37.41
C ARG A 217 -15.19 5.82 38.79
N MET A 218 -16.32 6.30 39.29
CA MET A 218 -16.55 6.60 40.72
C MET A 218 -18.05 6.44 41.00
N ARG A 219 -18.51 5.20 41.13
CA ARG A 219 -19.59 4.76 42.04
C ARG A 219 -19.38 3.29 42.34
#